data_AF-A0AAV0VKP0-F1
#
_entry.id   AF-A0AAV0VKP0-F1
#
_cell.length_a   1.000
_cell.length_b   1.000
_cell.length_c   1.000
_cell.angle_alpha   90.00
_cell.angle_beta   90.00
_cell.angle_gamma   90.00
#
_symmetry.space_group_name_H-M   'P 1'
#
loop_
_entity.id
_entity.type
_entity.pdbx_description
1 polymer ?
#
loop_
_entity_poly.entity_id
_entity_poly.type
_entity_poly.pdbx_seq_one_letter_code
_entity_poly.pdbx_strand_id
1 'polypeptide(L)'
;MEKLTTKLKNKKDDFFSPSDIEALLVHLEESGEIIKSEFKETCTKFYDLCINYITDWTASNQHIPELNSLTWVCLSNKDEINWSNIKPSISFLKLNFNITLNEEELYEQFKMFEQFLRNKTDEWQCKTSEEKWLSIFKSFKENNIDYSMLLKIVEFAFALPGSNAAVERIF
;
A
#
# COMPACT_ATOMS: atom_id res chain seq x y z
N MET A 1 -2.38 -1.60 14.14
CA MET A 1 -1.73 -2.68 13.35
C MET A 1 -1.36 -3.90 14.20
N GLU A 2 -1.03 -3.76 15.48
CA GLU A 2 -0.59 -4.88 16.36
C GLU A 2 -1.62 -6.00 16.67
N LYS A 3 -2.89 -5.87 16.28
CA LYS A 3 -3.97 -6.76 16.79
C LYS A 3 -4.07 -8.12 16.11
N LEU A 4 -3.83 -8.25 14.79
CA LEU A 4 -4.02 -9.53 14.08
C LEU A 4 -2.79 -10.43 14.19
N THR A 5 -1.60 -9.88 13.92
CA THR A 5 -0.33 -10.62 14.05
C THR A 5 -0.15 -11.20 15.45
N THR A 6 -0.50 -10.43 16.50
CA THR A 6 -0.45 -10.91 17.88
C THR A 6 -1.46 -12.03 18.13
N LYS A 7 -2.68 -11.94 17.60
CA LYS A 7 -3.67 -13.04 17.71
C LYS A 7 -3.19 -14.32 17.03
N LEU A 8 -2.58 -14.22 15.84
CA LEU A 8 -2.05 -15.37 15.11
C LEU A 8 -0.86 -15.99 15.86
N LYS A 9 0.05 -15.16 16.40
CA LYS A 9 1.17 -15.63 17.25
C LYS A 9 0.66 -16.37 18.47
N ASN A 10 -0.28 -15.79 19.23
CA ASN A 10 -0.84 -16.44 20.41
C ASN A 10 -1.51 -17.79 20.06
N LYS A 11 -2.31 -17.83 18.99
CA LYS A 11 -2.93 -19.09 18.54
C LYS A 11 -1.91 -20.15 18.14
N LYS A 12 -0.80 -19.74 17.51
CA LYS A 12 0.30 -20.64 17.14
C LYS A 12 1.01 -21.17 18.39
N ASP A 13 1.42 -20.27 19.28
CA ASP A 13 2.22 -20.59 20.47
C ASP A 13 1.44 -21.48 21.45
N ASP A 14 0.13 -21.23 21.58
CA ASP A 14 -0.78 -22.01 22.43
C ASP A 14 -1.27 -23.30 21.75
N PHE A 15 -0.91 -23.55 20.48
CA PHE A 15 -1.50 -24.62 19.65
C PHE A 15 -3.03 -24.63 19.71
N PHE A 16 -3.64 -23.46 19.64
CA PHE A 16 -5.06 -23.28 19.90
C PHE A 16 -5.92 -24.16 19.00
N SER A 17 -6.72 -25.01 19.64
CA SER A 17 -7.74 -25.85 19.02
C SER A 17 -9.01 -25.79 19.85
N PRO A 18 -10.20 -25.56 19.24
CA PRO A 18 -11.46 -25.70 19.95
C PRO A 18 -11.64 -27.11 20.51
N SER A 19 -12.31 -27.25 21.65
CA SER A 19 -12.49 -28.54 22.33
C SER A 19 -13.16 -29.61 21.45
N ASP A 20 -14.08 -29.22 20.58
CA ASP A 20 -14.72 -30.15 19.62
C ASP A 20 -13.72 -30.72 18.61
N ILE A 21 -12.75 -29.91 18.18
CA ILE A 21 -11.67 -30.34 17.27
C ILE A 21 -10.67 -31.22 18.02
N GLU A 22 -10.36 -30.91 19.28
CA GLU A 22 -9.49 -31.78 20.09
C GLU A 22 -10.08 -33.16 20.29
N ALA A 23 -11.39 -33.26 20.57
CA ALA A 23 -12.09 -34.53 20.70
C ALA A 23 -12.05 -35.33 19.38
N LEU A 24 -12.24 -34.65 18.24
CA LEU A 24 -12.13 -35.28 16.92
C LEU A 24 -10.71 -35.77 16.64
N LEU A 25 -9.69 -34.98 16.97
CA LEU A 25 -8.29 -35.35 16.77
C LEU A 25 -7.90 -36.60 17.57
N VAL A 26 -8.40 -36.74 18.80
CA VAL A 26 -8.17 -37.94 19.63
C VAL A 26 -8.78 -39.17 18.96
N HIS A 27 -10.03 -39.10 18.52
CA HIS A 27 -10.69 -40.20 17.84
C HIS A 27 -9.96 -40.60 16.55
N LEU A 28 -9.54 -39.62 15.74
CA LEU A 28 -8.80 -39.87 14.50
C LEU A 28 -7.42 -40.50 14.75
N GLU A 29 -6.73 -40.08 15.81
CA GLU A 29 -5.45 -40.66 16.21
C GLU A 29 -5.61 -42.10 16.73
N GLU A 30 -6.63 -42.36 17.56
CA GLU A 30 -6.95 -43.72 18.05
C GLU A 30 -7.34 -44.68 16.91
N SER A 31 -8.02 -44.16 15.88
CA SER A 31 -8.37 -44.92 14.67
C SER A 31 -7.18 -45.12 13.71
N GLY A 32 -6.04 -44.48 13.95
CA GLY A 32 -4.85 -44.56 13.10
C GLY A 32 -4.95 -43.78 11.78
N GLU A 33 -5.96 -42.92 11.63
CA GLU A 33 -6.17 -42.12 10.41
C GLU A 33 -5.23 -40.91 10.32
N ILE A 34 -4.76 -40.41 11.47
CA ILE A 34 -3.84 -39.27 11.54
C ILE A 34 -2.72 -39.51 12.56
N ILE A 35 -1.65 -38.74 12.40
CA ILE A 35 -0.60 -38.58 13.42
C ILE A 35 -0.71 -37.16 13.98
N LYS A 36 -1.03 -37.02 15.27
CA LYS A 36 -1.32 -35.70 15.88
C LYS A 36 -0.13 -34.74 15.83
N SER A 37 1.10 -35.25 15.85
CA SER A 37 2.31 -34.43 15.69
C SER A 37 2.41 -33.81 14.29
N GLU A 38 2.05 -34.56 13.23
CA GLU A 38 2.05 -34.07 11.85
C GLU A 38 0.95 -33.02 11.61
N PHE A 39 -0.22 -33.22 12.22
CA PHE A 39 -1.28 -32.22 12.22
C PHE A 39 -0.81 -30.91 12.88
N LYS A 40 -0.20 -30.99 14.08
CA LYS A 40 0.35 -29.83 14.76
C LYS A 40 1.41 -29.11 13.94
N GLU A 41 2.33 -29.85 13.31
CA GLU A 41 3.34 -29.26 12.43
C GLU A 41 2.70 -28.52 11.25
N THR A 42 1.65 -29.09 10.66
CA THR A 42 0.90 -28.48 9.56
C THR A 42 0.21 -27.19 10.01
N CYS A 43 -0.42 -27.17 11.18
CA CYS A 43 -1.00 -25.96 11.77
C CYS A 43 0.06 -24.89 12.02
N THR A 44 1.22 -25.27 12.57
CA THR A 44 2.34 -24.33 12.78
C THR A 44 2.78 -23.70 11.47
N LYS A 45 2.99 -24.50 10.42
CA LYS A 45 3.35 -24.01 9.07
C LYS A 45 2.30 -23.07 8.49
N PHE A 46 1.02 -23.36 8.69
CA PHE A 46 -0.07 -22.48 8.28
C PHE A 46 -0.01 -21.13 8.99
N TYR A 47 0.12 -21.11 10.31
CA TYR A 47 0.25 -19.86 11.05
C TYR A 47 1.51 -19.08 10.67
N ASP A 48 2.64 -19.76 10.45
CA ASP A 48 3.87 -19.13 9.95
C ASP A 48 3.66 -18.48 8.58
N LEU A 49 2.96 -19.16 7.67
CA LEU A 49 2.62 -18.60 6.37
C LEU A 49 1.78 -17.32 6.51
N CYS A 50 0.73 -17.34 7.34
CA CYS A 50 -0.11 -16.16 7.59
C CYS A 50 0.69 -15.00 8.21
N ILE A 51 1.51 -15.29 9.22
CA ILE A 51 2.33 -14.28 9.90
C ILE A 51 3.36 -13.70 8.94
N ASN A 52 4.05 -14.53 8.15
CA ASN A 52 5.02 -14.07 7.17
C ASN A 52 4.35 -13.21 6.11
N TYR A 53 3.21 -13.65 5.57
CA TYR A 53 2.46 -12.88 4.58
C TYR A 53 2.03 -11.51 5.10
N ILE A 54 1.49 -11.44 6.33
CA ILE A 54 1.12 -10.17 6.96
C ILE A 54 2.36 -9.32 7.24
N THR A 55 3.47 -9.93 7.67
CA THR A 55 4.74 -9.24 7.92
C THR A 55 5.29 -8.64 6.64
N ASP A 56 5.33 -9.38 5.54
CA ASP A 56 5.84 -8.92 4.24
C ASP A 56 4.98 -7.77 3.68
N TRP A 57 3.65 -7.87 3.83
CA TRP A 57 2.73 -6.78 3.49
C TRP A 57 2.86 -5.56 4.41
N THR A 58 3.14 -5.76 5.69
CA THR A 58 3.32 -4.66 6.63
C THR A 58 4.66 -3.97 6.47
N ALA A 59 5.71 -4.76 6.21
CA ALA A 59 7.03 -4.27 5.93
C ALA A 59 7.08 -3.50 4.59
N SER A 60 6.38 -3.96 3.55
CA SER A 60 6.29 -3.22 2.28
C SER A 60 5.60 -1.85 2.42
N ASN A 61 4.63 -1.71 3.33
CA ASN A 61 3.95 -0.43 3.57
C ASN A 61 4.64 0.49 4.60
N GLN A 62 5.52 -0.04 5.47
CA GLN A 62 6.25 0.75 6.48
C GLN A 62 7.74 0.96 6.18
N HIS A 63 8.32 0.19 5.24
CA HIS A 63 9.78 0.14 5.00
C HIS A 63 10.18 0.20 3.53
N ILE A 64 9.40 0.85 2.67
CA ILE A 64 9.97 1.40 1.43
C ILE A 64 10.18 2.89 1.67
N PRO A 65 11.30 3.33 2.31
CA PRO A 65 11.66 4.74 2.41
C PRO A 65 11.55 5.49 1.09
N GLU A 66 11.75 4.77 -0.02
CA GLU A 66 11.65 5.29 -1.37
C GLU A 66 10.21 5.68 -1.74
N LEU A 67 9.17 5.12 -1.11
CA LEU A 67 7.78 5.60 -1.25
C LEU A 67 7.60 7.00 -0.67
N ASN A 68 8.46 7.44 0.26
CA ASN A 68 8.42 8.83 0.73
C ASN A 68 8.64 9.82 -0.42
N SER A 69 9.31 9.39 -1.50
CA SER A 69 9.46 10.21 -2.70
C SER A 69 8.13 10.54 -3.39
N LEU A 70 7.07 9.76 -3.16
CA LEU A 70 5.73 9.96 -3.74
C LEU A 70 4.78 10.74 -2.83
N THR A 71 5.21 11.15 -1.62
CA THR A 71 4.35 11.84 -0.64
C THR A 71 3.78 13.15 -1.15
N TRP A 72 4.44 13.81 -2.09
CA TRP A 72 3.93 15.02 -2.74
C TRP A 72 2.60 14.79 -3.48
N VAL A 73 2.32 13.55 -3.90
CA VAL A 73 1.05 13.16 -4.53
C VAL A 73 -0.13 13.27 -3.54
N CYS A 74 0.11 13.26 -2.23
CA CYS A 74 -0.94 13.49 -1.24
C CYS A 74 -1.44 14.95 -1.25
N LEU A 75 -0.70 15.89 -1.85
CA LEU A 75 -1.05 17.31 -1.92
C LEU A 75 -1.34 17.93 -0.54
N SER A 76 -0.63 17.46 0.49
CA SER A 76 -0.81 17.86 1.89
C SER A 76 -0.36 19.30 2.15
N ASN A 77 0.71 19.73 1.49
CA ASN A 77 1.23 21.09 1.55
C ASN A 77 1.65 21.54 0.15
N LYS A 78 0.95 22.54 -0.44
CA LYS A 78 1.29 23.05 -1.78
C LYS A 78 2.66 23.71 -1.84
N ASP A 79 3.15 24.29 -0.75
CA ASP A 79 4.38 25.08 -0.73
C ASP A 79 5.64 24.20 -0.74
N GLU A 80 5.49 22.92 -0.38
CA GLU A 80 6.56 21.93 -0.42
C GLU A 80 6.70 21.25 -1.79
N ILE A 81 5.76 21.48 -2.71
CA ILE A 81 5.72 20.80 -4.01
C ILE A 81 6.49 21.63 -5.04
N ASN A 82 7.69 21.18 -5.37
CA ASN A 82 8.55 21.78 -6.38
C ASN A 82 9.31 20.69 -7.17
N TRP A 83 9.91 21.09 -8.29
CA TRP A 83 10.56 20.13 -9.19
C TRP A 83 11.67 19.32 -8.52
N SER A 84 12.50 19.95 -7.67
CA SER A 84 13.57 19.24 -6.94
C SER A 84 13.02 18.15 -6.03
N ASN A 85 11.88 18.40 -5.39
CA ASN A 85 11.27 17.47 -4.44
C ASN A 85 10.60 16.27 -5.12
N ILE A 86 10.18 16.41 -6.39
CA ILE A 86 9.56 15.29 -7.11
C ILE A 86 10.57 14.43 -7.89
N LYS A 87 11.78 14.92 -8.18
CA LYS A 87 12.81 14.14 -8.89
C LYS A 87 13.08 12.75 -8.31
N PRO A 88 13.17 12.58 -6.97
CA PRO A 88 13.35 11.26 -6.38
C PRO A 88 12.25 10.26 -6.78
N SER A 89 11.00 10.73 -6.96
CA SER A 89 9.91 9.86 -7.42
C SER A 89 10.11 9.36 -8.85
N ILE A 90 10.66 10.19 -9.73
CA ILE A 90 10.94 9.80 -11.11
C ILE A 90 11.98 8.67 -11.14
N SER A 91 13.07 8.85 -10.41
CA SER A 91 14.12 7.82 -10.28
C SER A 91 13.57 6.54 -9.69
N PHE A 92 12.77 6.63 -8.63
CA PHE A 92 12.15 5.49 -7.97
C PHE A 92 11.27 4.68 -8.95
N LEU A 93 10.40 5.34 -9.70
CA LEU A 93 9.49 4.67 -10.64
C LEU A 93 10.21 4.04 -11.83
N LYS A 94 11.24 4.71 -12.36
CA LYS A 94 12.06 4.17 -13.45
C LYS A 94 12.85 2.95 -13.01
N LEU A 95 13.52 3.02 -11.86
CA LEU A 95 14.43 1.96 -11.39
C LEU A 95 13.69 0.72 -10.86
N ASN A 96 12.58 0.90 -10.14
CA ASN A 96 11.93 -0.20 -9.43
C ASN A 96 10.74 -0.80 -10.18
N PHE A 97 10.08 -0.03 -11.05
CA PHE A 97 8.83 -0.44 -11.71
C PHE A 97 8.87 -0.34 -13.24
N ASN A 98 10.03 0.01 -13.83
CA ASN A 98 10.22 0.14 -15.28
C ASN A 98 9.18 1.06 -15.95
N ILE A 99 8.70 2.09 -15.23
CA ILE A 99 7.73 3.04 -15.77
C ILE A 99 8.45 4.03 -16.69
N THR A 100 8.02 4.07 -17.96
CA THR A 100 8.57 5.01 -18.94
C THR A 100 8.04 6.42 -18.70
N LEU A 101 8.91 7.30 -18.20
CA LEU A 101 8.66 8.72 -17.97
C LEU A 101 9.61 9.56 -18.83
N ASN A 102 9.05 10.35 -19.75
CA ASN A 102 9.79 11.42 -20.43
C ASN A 102 9.92 12.59 -19.44
N GLU A 103 11.14 12.87 -18.99
CA GLU A 103 11.41 13.91 -17.98
C GLU A 103 11.19 15.33 -18.51
N GLU A 104 11.41 15.55 -19.80
CA GLU A 104 11.20 16.86 -20.42
C GLU A 104 9.71 17.17 -20.52
N GLU A 105 8.92 16.22 -21.02
CA GLU A 105 7.45 16.34 -21.02
C GLU A 105 6.89 16.49 -19.60
N LEU A 106 7.37 15.66 -18.66
CA LEU A 106 6.94 15.74 -17.27
C LEU A 106 7.29 17.09 -16.64
N TYR A 107 8.44 17.69 -16.97
CA TYR A 107 8.83 19.00 -16.46
C TYR A 107 7.85 20.08 -16.90
N GLU A 108 7.50 20.12 -18.19
CA GLU A 108 6.53 21.09 -18.72
C GLU A 108 5.14 20.91 -18.08
N GLN A 109 4.66 19.66 -18.00
CA GLN A 109 3.39 19.34 -17.33
C GLN A 109 3.43 19.74 -15.84
N PHE A 110 4.55 19.51 -15.16
CA PHE A 110 4.73 19.87 -13.76
C PHE A 110 4.72 21.38 -13.55
N LYS A 111 5.25 22.18 -14.48
CA LYS A 111 5.21 23.64 -14.37
C LYS A 111 3.79 24.20 -14.45
N MET A 112 2.97 23.64 -15.32
CA MET A 112 1.53 23.96 -15.36
C MET A 112 0.82 23.57 -14.06
N PHE A 113 1.20 22.43 -13.49
CA PHE A 113 0.65 21.94 -12.22
C PHE A 113 1.08 22.82 -11.04
N GLU A 114 2.35 23.20 -10.96
CA GLU A 114 2.88 24.11 -9.96
C GLU A 114 2.16 25.48 -10.02
N GLN A 115 1.93 26.00 -11.23
CA GLN A 115 1.18 27.24 -11.43
C GLN A 115 -0.29 27.10 -10.98
N PHE A 116 -0.92 25.96 -11.26
CA PHE A 116 -2.28 25.67 -10.80
C PHE A 116 -2.37 25.65 -9.27
N LEU A 117 -1.41 25.03 -8.59
CA LEU A 117 -1.36 24.94 -7.12
C LEU A 117 -1.21 26.31 -6.45
N ARG A 118 -0.37 27.19 -7.01
CA ARG A 118 -0.15 28.54 -6.47
C ARG A 118 -1.43 29.37 -6.41
N ASN A 119 -2.35 29.12 -7.33
CA ASN A 119 -3.62 29.83 -7.42
C ASN A 119 -4.72 29.25 -6.49
N LYS A 120 -4.41 28.26 -5.64
CA LYS A 120 -5.39 27.61 -4.76
C LYS A 120 -5.49 28.25 -3.39
N THR A 121 -6.73 28.38 -2.92
CA THR A 121 -7.10 28.89 -1.60
C THR A 121 -6.85 27.86 -0.50
N ASP A 122 -6.88 28.31 0.75
CA ASP A 122 -6.75 27.42 1.91
C ASP A 122 -7.93 26.45 2.03
N GLU A 123 -9.12 26.86 1.58
CA GLU A 123 -10.29 25.97 1.50
C GLU A 123 -10.04 24.77 0.57
N TRP A 124 -9.29 24.97 -0.51
CA TRP A 124 -8.90 23.87 -1.39
C TRP A 124 -7.94 22.90 -0.69
N GLN A 125 -7.14 23.37 0.27
CA GLN A 125 -6.25 22.51 1.06
C GLN A 125 -6.99 21.56 2.00
N CYS A 126 -8.20 21.92 2.43
CA CYS A 126 -9.05 21.08 3.28
C CYS A 126 -9.69 19.88 2.56
N LYS A 127 -9.61 19.83 1.23
CA LYS A 127 -10.15 18.72 0.43
C LYS A 127 -9.29 17.47 0.54
N THR A 128 -9.90 16.32 0.28
CA THR A 128 -9.18 15.05 0.16
C THR A 128 -8.22 15.07 -1.05
N SER A 129 -7.17 14.24 -1.03
CA SER A 129 -6.21 14.15 -2.14
C SER A 129 -6.89 13.75 -3.45
N GLU A 130 -7.90 12.88 -3.38
CA GLU A 130 -8.73 12.47 -4.52
C GLU A 130 -9.45 13.66 -5.15
N GLU A 131 -10.17 14.46 -4.36
CA GLU A 131 -10.88 15.65 -4.83
C GLU A 131 -9.92 16.69 -5.40
N LYS A 132 -8.73 16.83 -4.81
CA LYS A 132 -7.68 17.73 -5.30
C LYS A 132 -7.20 17.30 -6.69
N TRP A 133 -6.83 16.04 -6.89
CA TRP A 133 -6.40 15.52 -8.20
C TRP A 133 -7.49 15.55 -9.25
N LEU A 134 -8.75 15.24 -8.88
CA LEU A 134 -9.89 15.39 -9.78
C LEU A 134 -10.04 16.84 -10.24
N SER A 135 -9.86 17.82 -9.34
CA SER A 135 -9.92 19.24 -9.71
C SER A 135 -8.79 19.67 -10.65
N ILE A 136 -7.59 19.11 -10.47
CA ILE A 136 -6.41 19.36 -11.31
C ILE A 136 -6.66 18.81 -12.72
N PHE A 137 -6.96 17.52 -12.84
CA PHE A 137 -7.15 16.87 -14.14
C PHE A 137 -8.35 17.42 -14.90
N LYS A 138 -9.43 17.77 -14.20
CA LYS A 138 -10.57 18.47 -14.81
C LYS A 138 -10.14 19.80 -15.42
N SER A 139 -9.41 20.63 -14.67
CA SER A 139 -8.91 21.90 -15.18
C SER A 139 -7.97 21.72 -16.36
N PHE A 140 -7.07 20.74 -16.32
CA PHE A 140 -6.12 20.52 -17.41
C PHE A 140 -6.83 20.07 -18.68
N LYS A 141 -7.79 19.16 -18.54
CA LYS A 141 -8.65 18.71 -19.64
C LYS A 141 -9.45 19.86 -20.25
N GLU A 142 -10.06 20.72 -19.43
CA GLU A 142 -10.82 21.90 -19.89
C GLU A 142 -9.94 22.91 -20.65
N ASN A 143 -8.67 23.01 -20.30
CA ASN A 143 -7.70 23.94 -20.93
C ASN A 143 -6.84 23.28 -22.02
N ASN A 144 -7.13 22.03 -22.42
CA ASN A 144 -6.32 21.25 -23.37
C ASN A 144 -4.83 21.16 -23.01
N ILE A 145 -4.53 21.09 -21.72
CA ILE A 145 -3.17 20.90 -21.19
C ILE A 145 -2.92 19.38 -21.13
N ASP A 146 -1.80 18.92 -21.66
CA ASP A 146 -1.39 17.51 -21.48
C ASP A 146 -0.97 17.27 -20.02
N TYR A 147 -1.31 16.10 -19.49
CA TYR A 147 -0.94 15.63 -18.16
C TYR A 147 -0.59 14.14 -18.15
N SER A 148 -0.28 13.57 -19.30
CA SER A 148 -0.03 12.14 -19.49
C SER A 148 1.09 11.58 -18.60
N MET A 149 2.19 12.32 -18.40
CA MET A 149 3.30 11.88 -17.55
C MET A 149 2.99 12.08 -16.07
N LEU A 150 2.32 13.19 -15.73
CA LEU A 150 1.86 13.44 -14.37
C LEU A 150 0.87 12.36 -13.92
N LEU A 151 -0.07 12.00 -14.81
CA LEU A 151 -1.07 10.98 -14.57
C LEU A 151 -0.45 9.63 -14.22
N LYS A 152 0.58 9.18 -14.95
CA LYS A 152 1.27 7.91 -14.65
C LYS A 152 1.79 7.84 -13.21
N ILE A 153 2.34 8.93 -12.70
CA ILE A 153 2.86 8.99 -11.32
C ILE A 153 1.71 8.93 -10.32
N VAL A 154 0.64 9.67 -10.59
CA VAL A 154 -0.55 9.71 -9.72
C VAL A 154 -1.26 8.36 -9.72
N GLU A 155 -1.51 7.75 -10.89
CA GLU A 155 -2.11 6.42 -11.01
C GLU A 155 -1.32 5.37 -10.26
N PHE A 156 0.02 5.39 -10.39
CA PHE A 156 0.88 4.50 -9.62
C PHE A 156 0.69 4.69 -8.12
N ALA A 157 0.79 5.94 -7.64
CA ALA A 157 0.69 6.24 -6.21
C ALA A 157 -0.68 5.87 -5.64
N PHE A 158 -1.77 6.09 -6.38
CA PHE A 158 -3.13 5.74 -5.96
C PHE A 158 -3.44 4.23 -6.06
N ALA A 159 -2.67 3.47 -6.85
CA ALA A 159 -2.74 2.02 -6.85
C ALA A 159 -2.07 1.38 -5.62
N LEU A 160 -1.27 2.14 -4.86
CA LEU A 160 -0.68 1.66 -3.62
C LEU A 160 -1.76 1.59 -2.53
N PRO A 161 -1.94 0.43 -1.89
CA PRO A 161 -2.92 0.31 -0.82
C PRO A 161 -2.47 1.13 0.39
N GLY A 162 -3.26 2.13 0.76
CA GLY A 162 -2.99 2.99 1.92
C GLY A 162 -3.12 2.30 3.29
N SER A 163 -3.53 1.02 3.32
CA SER A 163 -3.53 0.22 4.55
C SER A 163 -3.48 -1.28 4.25
N ASN A 164 -3.05 -2.06 5.23
CA ASN A 164 -3.10 -3.52 5.20
C ASN A 164 -4.50 -4.08 5.47
N ALA A 165 -5.53 -3.24 5.72
CA ALA A 165 -6.84 -3.72 6.15
C ALA A 165 -7.50 -4.66 5.13
N ALA A 166 -7.25 -4.48 3.83
CA ALA A 166 -7.73 -5.38 2.80
C ALA A 166 -7.07 -6.77 2.90
N VAL A 167 -5.78 -6.80 3.20
CA VAL A 167 -4.99 -8.03 3.41
C VAL A 167 -5.40 -8.71 4.72
N GLU A 168 -5.57 -7.94 5.79
CA GLU A 168 -5.99 -8.46 7.09
C GLU A 168 -7.36 -9.15 7.03
N ARG A 169 -8.30 -8.69 6.18
CA ARG A 169 -9.62 -9.33 6.04
C ARG A 169 -9.61 -10.72 5.41
N ILE A 170 -8.51 -11.12 4.76
CA ILE A 170 -8.37 -12.46 4.18
C ILE A 170 -8.11 -13.50 5.29
N PHE A 171 -7.59 -13.07 6.45
CA PHE A 171 -7.17 -13.92 7.56
C PHE A 171 -8.09 -13.76 8.79
#